data_AF-A0A949MBW7-F1
#
_entry.id   AF-A0A949MBW7-F1
#
_cell.length_a   1.000
_cell.length_b   1.000
_cell.length_c   1.000
_cell.angle_alpha   90.00
_cell.angle_beta   90.00
_cell.angle_gamma   90.00
#
_symmetry.space_group_name_H-M   'P 1'
#
loop_
_entity.id
_entity.type
_entity.pdbx_description
1 polymer ?
#
loop_
_entity_poly.entity_id
_entity_poly.type
_entity_poly.pdbx_seq_one_letter_code
_entity_poly.pdbx_strand_id
1 'polypeptide(L)'
;MKTANFLFVAASALLLIAGCAVGPNFKKPAAPTVSGYTTTPLRSTAGVKSVPGGEAQRFVQGLDIPGDWWKLFHSQPLNDLIERSLTKNPDLKAAQAALVV
;
A
#
# COMPACT_ATOMS: atom_id res chain seq x y z
N MET A 1 5.07 33.78 -46.79
CA MET A 1 5.73 33.88 -45.46
C MET A 1 4.89 33.32 -44.31
N LYS A 2 3.62 33.73 -44.11
CA LYS A 2 2.78 33.23 -43.00
C LYS A 2 2.55 31.70 -42.99
N THR A 3 2.35 31.09 -44.16
CA THR A 3 2.15 29.63 -44.32
C THR A 3 3.41 28.82 -44.02
N ALA A 4 4.58 29.27 -44.48
CA ALA A 4 5.87 28.64 -44.19
C ALA A 4 6.20 28.67 -42.69
N ASN A 5 5.85 29.76 -42.00
CA ASN A 5 6.04 29.90 -40.55
C ASN A 5 5.13 28.94 -39.76
N PHE A 6 3.88 28.76 -40.21
CA PHE A 6 2.94 27.80 -39.62
C PHE A 6 3.41 26.34 -39.77
N LEU A 7 3.96 25.98 -40.93
CA LEU A 7 4.50 24.65 -41.18
C LEU A 7 5.74 24.37 -40.32
N PHE A 8 6.61 25.36 -40.12
CA PHE A 8 7.78 25.23 -39.23
C PHE A 8 7.40 25.06 -37.76
N VAL A 9 6.37 25.78 -37.29
CA VAL A 9 5.84 25.64 -35.93
C VAL A 9 5.20 24.26 -35.73
N ALA A 10 4.42 23.79 -36.71
CA ALA A 10 3.79 22.47 -36.65
C ALA A 10 4.83 21.32 -36.66
N ALA A 11 5.86 21.42 -37.50
CA ALA A 11 6.94 20.42 -37.56
C ALA A 11 7.74 20.37 -36.24
N SER A 12 8.06 21.53 -35.67
CA SER A 12 8.74 21.64 -34.38
C SER A 12 7.92 21.01 -33.24
N ALA A 13 6.59 21.24 -33.23
CA ALA A 13 5.69 20.67 -32.23
C ALA A 13 5.61 19.13 -32.31
N LEU A 14 5.61 18.55 -33.51
CA LEU A 14 5.62 17.09 -33.73
C LEU A 14 6.91 16.43 -33.22
N LEU A 15 8.05 17.08 -33.40
CA LEU A 15 9.34 16.61 -32.88
C LEU A 15 9.40 16.62 -31.34
N LEU A 16 8.74 17.59 -30.68
CA LEU A 16 8.71 17.69 -29.22
C LEU A 16 7.85 16.61 -28.55
N ILE A 17 6.92 15.98 -29.28
CA ILE A 17 6.04 14.90 -28.78
C ILE A 17 6.43 13.51 -29.28
N ALA A 18 7.46 13.42 -30.13
CA ALA A 18 7.99 12.16 -30.64
C ALA A 18 8.85 11.47 -29.56
N GLY A 19 8.20 10.77 -28.63
CA GLY A 19 8.87 9.88 -27.68
C GLY A 19 8.78 8.42 -28.14
N CYS A 20 9.90 7.69 -28.08
CA CYS A 20 9.83 6.23 -28.14
C CYS A 20 9.44 5.69 -26.76
N ALA A 21 8.42 4.84 -26.70
CA ALA A 21 8.17 4.01 -25.54
C ALA A 21 9.27 2.94 -25.47
N VAL A 22 10.38 3.24 -24.80
CA VAL A 22 11.53 2.34 -24.68
C VAL A 22 11.37 1.50 -23.42
N GLY A 23 10.73 0.35 -23.55
CA GLY A 23 10.62 -0.61 -22.45
C GLY A 23 9.66 -1.74 -22.79
N PRO A 24 9.94 -2.98 -22.35
CA PRO A 24 8.97 -4.05 -22.48
C PRO A 24 7.72 -3.71 -21.66
N ASN A 25 6.56 -4.17 -22.12
CA ASN A 25 5.34 -4.09 -21.33
C ASN A 25 5.56 -4.81 -19.98
N PHE A 26 5.24 -4.13 -18.88
CA PHE A 26 5.32 -4.73 -17.55
C PHE A 26 4.46 -6.00 -17.49
N LYS A 27 5.04 -7.10 -17.01
CA LYS A 27 4.34 -8.35 -16.72
C LYS A 27 4.50 -8.65 -15.24
N LYS A 28 3.39 -8.68 -14.51
CA LYS A 28 3.39 -9.07 -13.10
C LYS A 28 3.93 -10.50 -12.98
N PRO A 29 4.95 -10.74 -12.14
CA PRO A 29 5.42 -12.10 -11.87
C PRO A 29 4.29 -12.98 -11.32
N ALA A 30 4.34 -14.28 -11.62
CA ALA A 30 3.42 -15.23 -11.01
C ALA A 30 3.60 -15.20 -9.48
N ALA A 31 2.48 -15.33 -8.75
CA ALA A 31 2.55 -15.49 -7.31
C ALA A 31 3.29 -16.79 -6.95
N PRO A 32 4.01 -16.83 -5.80
CA PRO A 32 4.57 -18.07 -5.29
C PRO A 32 3.50 -19.16 -5.17
N THR A 33 3.86 -20.41 -5.46
CA THR A 33 2.94 -21.56 -5.41
C THR A 33 2.69 -22.08 -3.99
N VAL A 34 3.30 -21.48 -2.97
CA VAL A 34 3.18 -21.88 -1.57
C VAL A 34 1.90 -21.30 -0.96
N SER A 35 1.20 -22.10 -0.16
CA SER A 35 -0.02 -21.70 0.54
C SER A 35 0.21 -21.16 1.95
N GLY A 36 1.47 -21.04 2.39
CA GLY A 36 1.82 -20.57 3.72
C GLY A 36 3.32 -20.40 3.92
N TYR A 37 3.68 -19.77 5.04
CA TYR A 37 5.07 -19.48 5.41
C TYR A 37 5.67 -20.50 6.39
N THR A 38 4.90 -21.50 6.83
CA THR A 38 5.32 -22.48 7.83
C THR A 38 5.50 -23.86 7.21
N THR A 39 6.49 -24.61 7.71
CA THR A 39 6.75 -26.01 7.31
C THR A 39 5.70 -26.99 7.84
N THR A 40 4.97 -26.60 8.88
CA THR A 40 3.89 -27.38 9.50
C THR A 40 2.62 -26.53 9.60
N PRO A 41 1.43 -27.16 9.62
CA PRO A 41 0.16 -26.43 9.78
C PRO A 41 0.13 -25.64 11.09
N LEU A 42 -0.35 -24.40 11.02
CA LEU A 42 -0.56 -23.55 12.19
C LEU A 42 -1.58 -24.21 13.14
N ARG A 43 -1.25 -24.24 14.43
CA ARG A 43 -2.12 -24.75 15.50
C ARG A 43 -2.52 -23.61 16.42
N SER A 44 -3.67 -23.74 17.05
CA SER A 44 -4.06 -22.83 18.13
C SER A 44 -3.08 -22.93 19.31
N THR A 45 -2.88 -21.81 19.99
CA THR A 45 -2.08 -21.79 21.23
C THR A 45 -2.86 -22.45 22.38
N ALA A 46 -2.16 -22.86 23.43
CA ALA A 46 -2.83 -23.22 24.67
C ALA A 46 -3.34 -21.96 25.38
N GLY A 47 -4.52 -22.03 25.98
CA GLY A 47 -5.05 -20.99 26.84
C GLY A 47 -4.60 -21.15 28.30
N VAL A 48 -4.57 -20.05 29.04
CA VAL A 48 -4.32 -19.98 30.48
C VAL A 48 -5.60 -19.55 31.18
N LYS A 49 -6.14 -20.44 32.03
CA LYS A 49 -7.34 -20.15 32.82
C LYS A 49 -7.08 -19.02 33.81
N SER A 50 -8.10 -18.22 34.07
CA SER A 50 -8.08 -17.15 35.09
C SER A 50 -7.10 -16.00 34.82
N VAL A 51 -6.61 -15.86 33.59
CA VAL A 51 -5.83 -14.70 33.13
C VAL A 51 -6.68 -13.93 32.11
N PRO A 52 -6.99 -12.63 32.34
CA PRO A 52 -7.66 -11.81 31.33
C PRO A 52 -6.85 -11.79 30.03
N GLY A 53 -7.48 -12.15 28.92
CA GLY A 53 -6.80 -12.30 27.63
C GLY A 53 -5.98 -13.59 27.47
N GLY A 54 -6.08 -14.53 28.41
CA GLY A 54 -5.40 -15.83 28.38
C GLY A 54 -6.07 -16.88 27.49
N GLU A 55 -7.06 -16.51 26.68
CA GLU A 55 -7.75 -17.45 25.77
C GLU A 55 -6.79 -18.04 24.73
N ALA A 56 -7.07 -19.26 24.27
CA ALA A 56 -6.34 -19.87 23.17
C ALA A 56 -6.46 -19.00 21.90
N GLN A 57 -5.33 -18.62 21.32
CA GLN A 57 -5.27 -17.82 20.10
C GLN A 57 -5.29 -18.72 18.88
N ARG A 58 -5.86 -18.23 17.78
CA ARG A 58 -5.89 -18.92 16.49
C ARG A 58 -5.66 -17.93 15.36
N PHE A 59 -5.05 -18.40 14.28
CA PHE A 59 -4.98 -17.64 13.04
C PHE A 59 -6.31 -17.77 12.28
N VAL A 60 -6.82 -16.63 11.80
CA VAL A 60 -7.95 -16.58 10.87
C VAL A 60 -7.40 -16.23 9.49
N GLN A 61 -7.40 -17.20 8.57
CA GLN A 61 -6.94 -16.96 7.21
C GLN A 61 -8.00 -16.20 6.41
N GLY A 62 -7.56 -15.26 5.57
CA GLY A 62 -8.44 -14.51 4.67
C GLY A 62 -9.36 -13.51 5.36
N LEU A 63 -9.09 -13.16 6.62
CA LEU A 63 -9.83 -12.10 7.30
C LEU A 63 -9.41 -10.74 6.73
N ASP A 64 -10.40 -9.90 6.42
CA ASP A 64 -10.16 -8.50 6.09
C ASP A 64 -9.79 -7.73 7.36
N ILE A 65 -8.62 -7.07 7.36
CA ILE A 65 -8.17 -6.27 8.50
C ILE A 65 -8.59 -4.82 8.24
N PRO A 66 -9.37 -4.21 9.14
CA PRO A 66 -9.80 -2.82 8.98
C PRO A 66 -8.61 -1.88 8.83
N GLY A 67 -8.77 -0.81 8.04
CA GLY A 67 -7.76 0.25 7.94
C GLY A 67 -7.41 0.87 9.30
N ASP A 68 -8.37 0.90 10.21
CA ASP A 68 -8.22 1.30 11.62
C ASP A 68 -7.97 0.12 12.55
N TRP A 69 -7.04 -0.77 12.16
CA TRP A 69 -6.65 -1.99 12.88
C TRP A 69 -6.40 -1.80 14.38
N TRP A 70 -5.99 -0.61 14.81
CA TRP A 70 -5.73 -0.31 16.22
C TRP A 70 -6.99 -0.34 17.10
N LYS A 71 -8.18 -0.16 16.53
CA LYS A 71 -9.44 -0.24 17.30
C LYS A 71 -9.73 -1.66 17.80
N LEU A 72 -9.10 -2.68 17.20
CA LEU A 72 -9.19 -4.07 17.64
C LEU A 72 -8.61 -4.27 19.06
N PHE A 73 -7.81 -3.34 19.57
CA PHE A 73 -7.32 -3.36 20.95
C PHE A 73 -8.33 -2.84 21.97
N HIS A 74 -9.46 -2.26 21.53
CA HIS A 74 -10.51 -1.73 22.40
C HIS A 74 -10.01 -0.72 23.46
N SER A 75 -8.97 0.04 23.14
CA SER A 75 -8.35 1.02 24.04
C SER A 75 -8.60 2.44 23.53
N GLN A 76 -9.51 3.16 24.17
CA GLN A 76 -9.81 4.55 23.79
C GLN A 76 -8.57 5.46 23.84
N PRO A 77 -7.71 5.40 24.88
CA PRO A 77 -6.49 6.21 24.90
C PRO A 77 -5.55 5.92 23.72
N LEU A 78 -5.47 4.67 23.27
CA LEU A 78 -4.68 4.27 22.11
C LEU A 78 -5.29 4.83 20.82
N ASN A 79 -6.60 4.71 20.66
CA ASN A 79 -7.33 5.25 19.51
C ASN A 79 -7.06 6.75 19.36
N ASP A 80 -7.23 7.51 20.45
CA ASP A 80 -7.03 8.96 20.43
C ASP A 80 -5.58 9.35 20.10
N LEU A 81 -4.61 8.56 20.60
CA LEU A 81 -3.19 8.79 20.31
C LEU A 81 -2.89 8.59 18.82
N ILE A 82 -3.36 7.49 18.25
CA ILE A 82 -3.11 7.16 16.84
C ILE A 82 -3.80 8.17 15.92
N GLU A 83 -5.06 8.53 16.19
CA GLU A 83 -5.79 9.50 15.38
C GLU A 83 -5.12 10.89 15.38
N ARG A 84 -4.67 11.36 16.55
CA ARG A 84 -3.89 12.62 16.64
C ARG A 84 -2.57 12.52 15.87
N SER A 85 -1.90 11.37 15.94
CA SER A 85 -0.63 11.13 15.27
C SER A 85 -0.81 11.16 13.75
N LEU A 86 -1.77 10.41 13.21
CA LEU A 86 -2.08 10.37 11.78
C LEU A 86 -2.45 11.77 11.22
N THR A 87 -3.22 12.55 11.98
CA THR A 87 -3.64 13.91 11.56
C THR A 87 -2.47 14.88 11.43
N LYS A 88 -1.42 14.73 12.26
CA LYS A 88 -0.30 15.68 12.34
C LYS A 88 1.05 15.07 11.93
N ASN A 89 1.06 13.92 11.26
CA ASN A 89 2.30 13.20 10.91
C ASN A 89 3.03 13.86 9.71
N PRO A 90 4.25 14.40 9.90
CA PRO A 90 5.04 14.96 8.80
C PRO A 90 5.52 13.92 7.79
N ASP A 91 5.82 12.69 8.21
CA ASP A 91 6.26 11.60 7.32
C ASP A 91 5.14 11.19 6.37
N LEU A 92 3.88 11.17 6.83
CA LEU A 92 2.74 10.93 5.94
C LEU A 92 2.60 12.02 4.89
N LYS A 93 2.85 13.30 5.26
CA LYS A 93 2.85 14.41 4.29
C LYS A 93 3.96 14.25 3.26
N ALA A 94 5.17 13.89 3.70
CA ALA A 94 6.30 13.66 2.82
C ALA A 94 6.06 12.48 1.86
N ALA A 95 5.52 11.37 2.37
CA ALA A 95 5.16 10.20 1.56
C ALA A 95 4.08 10.54 0.51
N GLN A 96 3.05 11.31 0.88
CA GLN A 96 2.03 11.76 -0.06
C GLN A 96 2.60 12.68 -1.15
N ALA A 97 3.55 13.55 -0.79
CA ALA A 97 4.23 14.42 -1.74
C ALA A 97 5.12 13.62 -2.71
N ALA A 98 5.73 12.51 -2.27
CA ALA A 98 6.55 11.66 -3.12
C ALA A 98 5.75 10.92 -4.22
N LEU A 99 4.43 10.78 -4.08
CA LEU A 99 3.57 10.14 -5.08
C LEU A 99 3.18 11.05 -6.25
N VAL A 100 3.40 12.36 -6.12
CA VAL A 100 3.08 13.35 -7.17
C VAL A 100 4.33 13.86 -7.90
N VAL A 101 5.48 13.22 -7.66
CA VAL A 101 6.76 13.50 -8.33
C VAL A 101 6.87 12.72 -9.64
#